data_AF-A0A5A7MGW6-F1
#
_entry.id   AF-A0A5A7MGW6-F1
#
_cell.length_a   1.000
_cell.length_b   1.000
_cell.length_c   1.000
_cell.angle_alpha   90.00
_cell.angle_beta   90.00
_cell.angle_gamma   90.00
#
_symmetry.space_group_name_H-M   'P 1'
#
loop_
_entity.id
_entity.type
_entity.pdbx_description
1 polymer ?
#
loop_
_entity_poly.entity_id
_entity_poly.type
_entity_poly.pdbx_seq_one_letter_code
_entity_poly.pdbx_strand_id
1 'polypeptide(L)' 'MSTTKPETTAKAAETVKVKLAKPHTHEGKDYTKDTELEVDKATAEWLRKAGVVSTQQTVAAPAGQA' A
#
# COMPACT_ATOMS: atom_id res chain seq x y z
N MET A 1 -6.44 16.04 28.04
CA MET A 1 -6.59 14.59 27.77
C MET A 1 -6.56 14.41 26.25
N SER A 2 -5.37 14.35 25.66
CA SER A 2 -5.21 14.22 24.19
C SER A 2 -5.18 12.74 23.84
N THR A 3 -6.35 12.13 23.71
CA THR A 3 -6.49 10.81 23.10
C THR A 3 -7.39 10.94 21.90
N THR A 4 -6.80 10.86 20.72
CA THR A 4 -7.44 10.33 19.52
C THR A 4 -6.34 9.73 18.67
N LYS A 5 -5.86 8.58 19.14
CA LYS A 5 -5.26 7.57 18.27
C LYS A 5 -6.36 7.23 17.25
N PRO A 6 -6.15 7.38 15.92
CA PRO A 6 -7.06 6.73 15.00
C PRO A 6 -6.79 5.23 15.15
N GLU A 7 -7.57 4.59 16.01
CA GLU A 7 -7.77 3.16 15.94
C GLU A 7 -8.46 2.91 14.61
N THR A 8 -7.66 2.62 13.58
CA THR A 8 -8.15 1.96 12.37
C THR A 8 -8.63 0.59 12.83
N THR A 9 -9.91 0.57 13.24
CA THR A 9 -10.70 -0.61 13.46
C THR A 9 -10.49 -1.56 12.29
N ALA A 10 -9.94 -2.72 12.62
CA ALA A 10 -9.83 -3.90 11.80
C ALA A 10 -11.21 -4.30 11.24
N LYS A 11 -11.64 -3.63 10.18
CA LYS A 11 -12.35 -4.31 9.10
C LYS A 11 -11.27 -5.10 8.40
N ALA A 12 -11.55 -6.33 7.96
CA ALA A 12 -10.72 -7.02 6.98
C ALA A 12 -10.60 -6.10 5.75
N ALA A 13 -9.62 -5.19 5.79
CA ALA A 13 -9.38 -4.22 4.76
C ALA A 13 -8.70 -5.04 3.69
N GLU A 14 -9.31 -5.09 2.52
CA GLU A 14 -8.71 -5.69 1.34
C GLU A 14 -7.39 -4.95 1.09
N THR A 15 -6.31 -5.52 1.62
CA THR A 15 -4.96 -5.02 1.43
C THR A 15 -4.47 -5.48 0.07
N VAL A 16 -3.79 -4.58 -0.62
CA VAL A 16 -3.27 -4.76 -1.97
C VAL A 16 -1.78 -4.52 -1.90
N LYS A 17 -1.02 -5.45 -2.47
CA LYS A 17 0.41 -5.24 -2.66
C LYS A 17 0.64 -4.20 -3.74
N VAL A 18 1.39 -3.18 -3.40
CA VAL A 18 1.84 -2.13 -4.31
C VAL A 18 3.35 -2.02 -4.26
N LYS A 19 3.97 -1.78 -5.41
CA LYS A 19 5.41 -1.54 -5.47
C LYS A 19 5.72 -0.08 -5.60
N LEU A 20 6.51 0.41 -4.66
CA LEU A 20 6.94 1.79 -4.62
C LEU A 20 7.81 2.10 -5.85
N ALA A 21 7.48 3.16 -6.58
CA ALA A 21 8.32 3.71 -7.65
C ALA A 21 9.42 4.64 -7.09
N LYS A 22 9.21 5.19 -5.89
CA LYS A 22 10.13 6.07 -5.16
C LYS A 22 10.13 5.73 -3.66
N PRO A 23 11.21 6.03 -2.93
CA PRO A 23 11.25 5.78 -1.48
C PRO A 23 10.10 6.50 -0.77
N HIS A 24 9.47 5.82 0.18
CA HIS A 24 8.30 6.29 0.91
C HIS A 24 8.30 5.75 2.34
N THR A 25 7.88 6.58 3.30
CA THR A 25 7.72 6.18 4.68
C THR A 25 6.26 5.81 4.93
N HIS A 26 5.99 4.57 5.32
CA HIS A 26 4.66 4.08 5.67
C HIS A 26 4.67 3.50 7.08
N GLU A 27 3.70 3.89 7.92
CA GLU A 27 3.63 3.46 9.33
C GLU A 27 4.91 3.72 10.13
N GLY A 28 5.65 4.78 9.80
CA GLY A 28 6.94 5.10 10.43
C GLY A 28 8.11 4.22 10.00
N LYS A 29 7.93 3.34 9.00
CA LYS A 29 9.02 2.60 8.34
C LYS A 29 9.32 3.19 6.98
N ASP A 30 10.58 3.49 6.75
CA ASP A 30 11.12 3.87 5.46
C ASP A 30 11.25 2.64 4.55
N TYR A 31 10.64 2.74 3.37
CA TYR A 31 10.73 1.75 2.31
C TYR A 31 11.43 2.39 1.11
N THR A 32 12.31 1.63 0.47
CA THR A 32 13.05 2.11 -0.70
C THR A 32 12.21 1.97 -1.96
N LYS A 33 12.65 2.62 -3.05
CA LYS A 33 12.06 2.37 -4.37
C LYS A 33 12.15 0.87 -4.69
N ASP A 34 11.20 0.39 -5.49
CA ASP A 34 11.02 -1.00 -5.86
C ASP A 34 10.62 -1.94 -4.71
N THR A 35 10.40 -1.42 -3.49
CA THR A 35 9.89 -2.24 -2.39
C THR A 35 8.39 -2.49 -2.53
N GLU A 36 7.98 -3.73 -2.29
CA GLU A 36 6.58 -4.11 -2.20
C GLU A 36 6.04 -3.80 -0.80
N LEU A 37 4.94 -3.05 -0.77
CA LEU A 37 4.25 -2.66 0.44
C LEU A 37 2.81 -3.15 0.35
N GLU A 38 2.31 -3.72 1.44
CA GLU A 38 0.92 -4.12 1.54
C GLU A 38 0.14 -2.99 2.21
N VAL A 39 -0.79 -2.38 1.47
CA VAL A 39 -1.59 -1.25 1.94
C VAL A 39 -3.05 -1.46 1.58
N ASP A 40 -3.97 -0.79 2.27
CA ASP A 40 -5.39 -0.82 1.90
C ASP A 40 -5.64 -0.28 0.48
N LYS A 41 -6.70 -0.76 -0.18
CA LYS A 41 -7.08 -0.33 -1.53
C LYS A 41 -7.15 1.19 -1.71
N ALA A 42 -7.71 1.91 -0.73
CA ALA A 42 -7.79 3.37 -0.76
C ALA A 42 -6.39 4.02 -0.77
N THR A 43 -5.47 3.51 0.04
CA THR A 43 -4.07 3.93 0.06
C THR A 43 -3.36 3.57 -1.23
N ALA A 44 -3.58 2.37 -1.78
CA ALA A 44 -3.02 1.95 -3.06
C ALA A 44 -3.44 2.90 -4.21
N GLU A 45 -4.72 3.29 -4.25
CA GLU A 45 -5.23 4.24 -5.24
C GLU A 45 -4.64 5.64 -5.04
N TRP A 46 -4.52 6.10 -3.80
CA TRP A 46 -3.85 7.36 -3.48
C TRP A 46 -2.39 7.35 -3.90
N LEU A 47 -1.65 6.28 -3.59
CA LEU A 47 -0.24 6.11 -3.98
C LEU A 47 -0.08 6.09 -5.50
N ARG A 48 -1.00 5.48 -6.25
CA ARG A 48 -0.99 5.50 -7.72
C ARG A 48 -1.21 6.91 -8.25
N LYS A 49 -2.20 7.63 -7.72
CA LYS A 49 -2.48 9.03 -8.09
C LYS A 49 -1.32 9.96 -7.75
N ALA A 50 -0.64 9.73 -6.62
CA ALA A 50 0.51 10.48 -6.18
C ALA A 50 1.83 10.10 -6.89
N GLY A 51 1.80 9.11 -7.79
CA GLY A 51 2.97 8.59 -8.48
C GLY A 51 4.02 7.99 -7.53
N VAL A 52 3.59 7.52 -6.35
CA VAL A 52 4.46 6.90 -5.34
C VAL A 52 4.68 5.44 -5.66
N VAL A 53 3.70 4.76 -6.26
CA VAL A 53 3.79 3.36 -6.69
C VAL A 53 3.77 3.25 -8.21
N SER A 54 4.40 2.20 -8.72
CA SER A 54 4.38 1.90 -10.15
C SER A 54 2.99 1.40 -10.56
N THR A 55 2.35 2.09 -11.51
CA THR A 55 1.01 1.73 -12.03
C THR A 55 1.02 0.40 -12.78
N GLN A 56 2.19 -0.11 -13.16
CA GLN A 56 2.35 -1.38 -13.87
C GLN A 56 2.11 -2.63 -13.00
N GLN A 57 2.05 -2.51 -11.68
CA GLN A 57 2.09 -3.69 -10.79
C GLN A 57 0.78 -4.09 -10.10
N THR A 58 -0.35 -3.45 -10.38
CA THR A 58 -1.65 -4.09 -10.11
C THR A 58 -2.02 -5.07 -11.22
N VAL A 59 -1.11 -6.02 -11.39
CA VAL A 59 -1.42 -7.35 -11.89
C VAL A 59 -0.85 -8.28 -10.83
N ALA A 60 -1.61 -8.46 -9.75
CA ALA A 60 -1.64 -9.78 -9.15
C ALA A 60 -2.11 -10.69 -10.29
N ALA A 61 -1.16 -11.28 -11.01
CA ALA A 61 -1.43 -12.52 -11.72
C ALA A 61 -2.05 -13.42 -10.65
N PRO A 62 -3.34 -13.82 -10.78
CA PRO A 62 -3.82 -14.89 -9.93
C PRO A 62 -2.83 -16.03 -10.11
N ALA A 63 -2.38 -16.58 -8.99
CA ALA A 63 -1.60 -17.79 -8.94
C ALA A 63 -2.12 -18.78 -9.99
N GLY A 64 -1.19 -19.42 -10.70
CA GLY A 64 -1.45 -20.22 -11.89
C GLY A 64 -2.79 -20.96 -11.87
N GLN A 65 -3.60 -20.68 -12.88
CA GLN A 65 -4.51 -21.67 -13.41
C GLN A 65 -3.69 -22.47 -14.42
N ALA A 66 -3.11 -23.59 -13.97
CA ALA A 66 -2.56 -24.64 -14.81
C ALA A 66 -3.43 -25.89 -14.61
#